data_AF-A0A8H7M6S2-F1
#
_entry.id   AF-A0A8H7M6S2-F1
#
_cell.length_a   1.000
_cell.length_b   1.000
_cell.length_c   1.000
_cell.angle_alpha   90.00
_cell.angle_beta   90.00
_cell.angle_gamma   90.00
#
_symmetry.space_group_name_H-M   'P 1'
#
loop_
_entity.id
_entity.type
_entity.pdbx_description
1 polymer ?
#
loop_
_entity_poly.entity_id
_entity_poly.type
_entity_poly.pdbx_seq_one_letter_code
_entity_poly.pdbx_strand_id
1 'polypeptide(L)'
;MTWLTAEAPLIDWQQGLVTFPEQVQIASKEEADSDPLADLPPQYHEFSRVFGEEEFKVLPPHREYDIAIDLVPDAKLTPGPIYGMTDAESKALKATYR
;
A
#
# COMPACT_ATOMS: atom_id res chain seq x y z
N MET A 1 4.08 12.67 21.65
CA MET A 1 3.02 12.24 20.71
C MET A 1 1.95 13.33 20.65
N THR A 2 2.23 14.46 20.00
CA THR A 2 1.31 15.62 19.94
C THR A 2 0.10 15.37 19.06
N TRP A 3 0.26 14.56 18.01
CA TRP A 3 -0.80 14.21 17.06
C TRP A 3 -1.95 13.43 17.73
N LEU A 4 -1.65 12.48 18.62
CA LEU A 4 -2.67 11.64 19.26
C LEU A 4 -3.60 12.45 20.19
N THR A 5 -3.05 13.49 20.83
CA THR A 5 -3.82 14.42 21.65
C THR A 5 -4.66 15.38 20.82
N ALA A 6 -4.18 15.75 19.63
CA ALA A 6 -4.91 16.62 18.71
C ALA A 6 -6.11 15.90 18.08
N GLU A 7 -5.93 14.65 17.64
CA GLU A 7 -6.97 13.86 16.95
C GLU A 7 -7.98 13.19 17.89
N ALA A 8 -7.63 13.07 19.19
CA ALA A 8 -8.48 12.55 20.26
C ALA A 8 -9.38 11.36 19.86
N PRO A 9 -8.82 10.25 19.33
CA PRO A 9 -9.61 9.10 18.93
C PRO A 9 -10.29 8.43 20.12
N LEU A 10 -11.48 7.92 19.89
CA LEU A 10 -12.23 7.09 20.83
C LEU A 10 -11.71 5.65 20.72
N ILE A 11 -11.06 5.16 21.77
CA ILE A 11 -10.46 3.82 21.80
C ILE A 11 -11.28 2.90 22.71
N ASP A 12 -11.85 1.84 22.13
CA ASP A 12 -12.42 0.71 22.88
C ASP A 12 -11.35 -0.38 23.03
N TRP A 13 -10.79 -0.47 24.23
CA TRP A 13 -9.74 -1.44 24.57
C TRP A 13 -10.23 -2.89 24.72
N GLN A 14 -11.53 -3.12 24.98
CA GLN A 14 -12.06 -4.49 25.08
C GLN A 14 -12.24 -5.12 23.70
N GLN A 15 -12.63 -4.30 22.72
CA GLN A 15 -12.87 -4.74 21.35
C GLN A 15 -11.65 -4.52 20.44
N GLY A 16 -10.64 -3.75 20.89
CA GLY A 16 -9.47 -3.39 20.10
C GLY A 16 -9.82 -2.45 18.95
N LEU A 17 -10.82 -1.59 19.15
CA LEU A 17 -11.42 -0.76 18.10
C LEU A 17 -11.08 0.72 18.34
N VAL A 18 -10.71 1.43 17.27
CA VAL A 18 -10.41 2.86 17.30
C VAL A 18 -11.36 3.58 16.36
N THR A 19 -12.10 4.55 16.89
CA THR A 19 -13.01 5.41 16.12
C THR A 19 -12.54 6.85 16.18
N PHE A 20 -12.61 7.53 15.04
CA PHE A 20 -12.27 8.95 14.92
C PHE A 20 -13.58 9.75 14.85
N PRO A 21 -13.71 10.85 15.62
CA PRO A 21 -14.92 11.68 15.62
C PRO A 21 -15.12 12.42 14.29
N GLU A 22 -14.04 12.69 13.54
CA GLU A 22 -14.10 13.26 12.20
C GLU A 22 -14.07 12.14 11.15
N GLN A 23 -15.15 12.04 10.38
CA GLN A 23 -15.26 11.14 9.24
C GLN A 23 -14.50 11.75 8.07
N VAL A 24 -13.22 11.40 7.95
CA VAL A 24 -12.46 11.71 6.73
C VAL A 24 -12.99 10.80 5.62
N GLN A 25 -13.37 11.38 4.49
CA GLN A 25 -13.69 10.63 3.28
C GLN A 25 -12.40 9.96 2.80
N ILE A 26 -12.22 8.70 3.16
CA ILE A 26 -11.09 7.91 2.68
C ILE A 26 -11.41 7.59 1.23
N ALA A 27 -10.66 8.21 0.30
CA ALA A 27 -10.80 7.97 -1.13
C ALA A 27 -10.74 6.47 -1.40
N SER A 28 -11.78 5.95 -2.06
CA SER A 28 -11.84 4.57 -2.49
C SER A 28 -10.92 4.40 -3.69
N LYS A 29 -10.14 3.30 -3.78
CA LYS A 29 -9.16 3.04 -4.86
C LYS A 29 -9.75 3.08 -6.29
N GLU A 30 -11.07 3.13 -6.44
CA GLU A 30 -11.77 3.11 -7.73
C GLU A 30 -12.09 4.49 -8.31
N GLU A 31 -11.84 5.59 -7.59
CA GLU A 31 -11.95 6.95 -8.13
C GLU A 31 -10.56 7.46 -8.51
N ALA A 32 -10.06 7.03 -9.66
CA ALA A 32 -8.99 7.77 -10.33
C ALA A 32 -9.62 9.04 -10.90
N ASP A 33 -9.66 10.10 -10.09
CA ASP A 33 -10.17 11.39 -10.56
C ASP A 33 -9.25 11.94 -11.65
N SER A 34 -9.84 12.63 -12.62
CA SER A 34 -9.11 13.14 -13.79
C SER A 34 -8.13 14.26 -13.44
N ASP A 35 -8.23 14.82 -12.22
CA ASP A 35 -7.34 15.84 -11.69
C ASP A 35 -6.77 15.42 -10.31
N PRO A 36 -5.60 14.77 -10.26
CA PRO A 36 -5.00 14.29 -9.01
C PRO A 36 -4.60 15.41 -8.04
N LEU A 37 -4.65 16.67 -8.47
CA LEU A 37 -4.34 17.85 -7.65
C LEU A 37 -5.54 18.42 -6.91
N ALA A 38 -6.76 18.12 -7.36
CA ALA A 38 -7.99 18.64 -6.76
C ALA A 38 -8.21 18.09 -5.35
N ASP A 39 -7.89 16.81 -5.14
CA ASP A 39 -8.04 16.12 -3.84
C ASP A 39 -6.80 16.23 -2.96
N LEU A 40 -5.70 16.76 -3.49
CA LEU A 40 -4.43 16.83 -2.77
C LEU A 40 -4.35 18.14 -1.97
N PRO A 41 -4.00 18.09 -0.67
CA PRO A 41 -3.78 19.32 0.10
C PRO A 41 -2.71 20.21 -0.55
N PRO A 42 -2.85 21.56 -0.49
CA PRO A 42 -1.94 22.49 -1.16
C PRO A 42 -0.46 22.30 -0.80
N GLN A 43 -0.17 21.79 0.39
CA GLN A 43 1.19 21.53 0.87
C GLN A 43 1.90 20.45 0.04
N TYR A 44 1.15 19.56 -0.62
CA TYR A 44 1.70 18.45 -1.40
C TYR A 44 1.66 18.70 -2.90
N HIS A 45 1.18 19.87 -3.35
CA HIS A 45 1.14 20.23 -4.78
C HIS A 45 2.54 20.27 -5.41
N GLU A 46 3.58 20.52 -4.62
CA GLU A 46 4.97 20.42 -5.07
C GLU A 46 5.38 18.99 -5.48
N PHE A 47 4.70 17.98 -4.92
CA PHE A 47 4.90 16.55 -5.22
C PHE A 47 3.85 15.98 -6.17
N SER A 48 3.05 16.83 -6.82
CA SER A 48 2.00 16.42 -7.78
C SER A 48 2.46 15.36 -8.77
N ARG A 49 3.70 15.49 -9.23
CA ARG A 49 4.37 14.54 -10.12
C ARG A 49 4.45 13.11 -9.56
N VAL A 50 4.68 12.95 -8.25
CA VAL A 50 4.78 11.64 -7.57
C VAL A 50 3.44 10.91 -7.58
N PHE A 51 2.33 11.64 -7.61
CA PHE A 51 0.98 11.09 -7.65
C PHE A 51 0.49 10.80 -9.07
N GLY A 52 1.28 11.10 -10.11
CA GLY A 52 0.95 10.80 -11.50
C GLY A 52 1.18 9.32 -11.85
N GLU A 53 0.39 8.80 -12.80
CA GLU A 53 0.50 7.40 -13.26
C GLU A 53 1.89 7.01 -13.79
N GLU A 54 2.65 7.98 -14.31
CA GLU A 54 3.98 7.74 -14.89
C GLU A 54 5.01 7.33 -13.83
N GLU A 55 5.03 8.00 -12.68
CA GLU A 55 5.97 7.71 -11.60
C GLU A 55 5.57 6.43 -10.84
N PHE A 56 4.28 6.08 -10.80
CA PHE A 56 3.80 4.84 -10.16
C PHE A 56 4.32 3.56 -10.83
N LYS A 57 4.62 3.61 -12.14
CA LYS A 57 5.15 2.46 -12.89
C LYS A 57 6.62 2.19 -12.60
N VAL A 58 7.32 3.12 -11.95
CA VAL A 58 8.74 3.02 -11.66
C VAL A 58 8.92 2.58 -10.21
N LEU A 59 9.69 1.51 -10.01
CA LEU A 59 10.04 1.08 -8.66
C LEU A 59 10.94 2.14 -8.01
N PRO A 60 10.71 2.50 -6.73
CA PRO A 60 11.62 3.36 -6.00
C PRO A 60 13.05 2.80 -5.99
N PRO A 61 14.08 3.67 -5.93
CA PRO A 61 15.45 3.21 -5.83
C PRO A 61 15.68 2.42 -4.54
N HIS A 62 16.59 1.44 -4.61
CA HIS A 62 17.01 0.64 -3.47
C HIS A 62 17.55 1.53 -2.34
N ARG A 63 17.19 1.22 -1.10
CA ARG A 63 17.53 2.00 0.10
C ARG A 63 18.41 1.18 1.05
N GLU A 64 19.14 1.87 1.92
CA GLU A 64 20.03 1.23 2.92
C GLU A 64 19.30 0.32 3.92
N TYR A 65 17.99 0.53 4.09
CA TYR A 65 17.11 -0.26 4.96
C TYR A 65 16.33 -1.35 4.21
N ASP A 66 16.61 -1.55 2.93
CA ASP A 66 16.06 -2.69 2.21
C ASP A 66 16.69 -3.97 2.74
N ILE A 67 15.86 -4.96 3.03
CA ILE A 67 16.30 -6.21 3.65
C ILE A 67 16.84 -7.13 2.56
N ALA A 68 18.16 -7.32 2.55
CA ALA A 68 18.81 -8.30 1.70
C ALA A 68 18.51 -9.73 2.19
N ILE A 69 18.36 -10.66 1.24
CA ILE A 69 18.30 -12.10 1.53
C ILE A 69 19.70 -12.65 1.30
N ASP A 70 20.41 -12.95 2.40
CA ASP A 70 21.75 -13.54 2.32
C ASP A 70 21.68 -14.98 1.82
N LEU A 71 22.34 -15.25 0.68
CA LEU A 71 22.41 -16.59 0.11
C LEU A 71 23.59 -17.36 0.72
N VAL A 72 23.36 -18.62 1.04
CA VAL A 72 24.43 -19.54 1.45
C VAL A 72 25.23 -19.95 0.20
N PRO A 73 26.57 -19.81 0.19
CA PRO A 73 27.40 -20.20 -0.95
C PRO A 73 27.23 -21.70 -1.23
N ASP A 74 27.17 -22.06 -2.53
CA ASP A 74 26.97 -23.43 -3.03
C ASP A 74 25.66 -24.12 -2.60
N ALA A 75 24.69 -23.37 -2.05
CA ALA A 75 23.38 -23.91 -1.75
C ALA A 75 22.64 -24.35 -3.01
N LYS A 76 22.36 -25.65 -3.12
CA LYS A 76 21.53 -26.21 -4.18
C LYS A 76 20.06 -26.06 -3.79
N LEU A 77 19.35 -25.16 -4.49
CA LEU A 77 17.90 -25.11 -4.40
C LEU A 77 17.32 -26.41 -4.96
N THR A 78 16.52 -27.11 -4.15
CA THR A 78 15.73 -28.24 -4.65
C THR A 78 14.53 -27.68 -5.41
N PRO A 79 14.36 -27.95 -6.71
CA PRO A 79 13.15 -27.56 -7.41
C PRO A 79 11.96 -28.29 -6.79
N GLY A 80 11.05 -27.54 -6.17
CA GLY A 80 9.78 -28.06 -5.66
C GLY A 80 8.74 -28.14 -6.77
N PRO A 81 7.75 -29.04 -6.68
CA PRO A 81 6.63 -29.06 -7.62
C PRO A 81 5.86 -27.74 -7.51
N ILE A 82 5.63 -27.10 -8.64
CA ILE A 82 4.67 -25.99 -8.71
C ILE A 82 3.28 -26.63 -8.71
N TYR A 83 2.55 -26.47 -7.62
CA TYR A 83 1.16 -26.92 -7.55
C TYR A 83 0.32 -26.03 -8.45
N GLY A 84 -0.44 -26.63 -9.35
CA GLY A 84 -1.36 -25.90 -10.22
C GLY A 84 -2.48 -25.29 -9.39
N MET A 85 -2.80 -24.02 -9.67
CA MET A 85 -4.01 -23.39 -9.15
C MET A 85 -5.26 -24.01 -9.79
N THR A 86 -6.34 -24.04 -9.03
CA THR A 86 -7.68 -24.29 -9.57
C THR A 86 -8.18 -23.11 -10.40
N ASP A 87 -9.19 -23.33 -11.25
CA ASP A 87 -9.77 -22.27 -12.07
C ASP A 87 -10.31 -21.09 -11.24
N ALA A 88 -10.86 -21.38 -10.05
CA ALA A 88 -11.36 -20.36 -9.13
C ALA A 88 -10.23 -19.48 -8.58
N GLU A 89 -9.13 -20.09 -8.15
CA GLU A 89 -7.94 -19.38 -7.62
C GLU A 89 -7.26 -18.55 -8.71
N SER A 90 -7.13 -19.10 -9.92
CA SER A 90 -6.55 -18.39 -11.07
C SER A 90 -7.40 -17.18 -11.46
N LYS A 91 -8.74 -17.31 -11.45
CA LYS A 91 -9.66 -16.20 -11.71
C LYS A 91 -9.56 -15.11 -10.64
N ALA A 92 -9.50 -15.50 -9.37
CA ALA A 92 -9.34 -14.56 -8.26
C ALA A 92 -8.01 -13.80 -8.36
N LEU A 93 -6.90 -14.49 -8.61
CA LEU A 93 -5.58 -13.88 -8.74
C LEU A 93 -5.54 -12.87 -9.89
N LYS A 94 -6.09 -13.23 -11.06
CA LYS A 94 -6.17 -12.33 -12.22
C LYS A 94 -7.08 -11.12 -11.98
N ALA A 95 -8.11 -11.24 -11.15
CA ALA A 95 -8.95 -10.11 -10.78
C ALA A 95 -8.22 -9.12 -9.85
N THR A 96 -7.25 -9.59 -9.06
CA THR A 96 -6.50 -8.75 -8.10
C THR A 96 -5.26 -8.08 -8.67
N TYR A 97 -4.67 -8.63 -9.74
CA TYR A 97 -3.54 -8.01 -10.45
C TYR A 97 -4.09 -6.97 -11.43
N ARG A 98 -4.13 -5.70 -11.01
CA ARG A 98 -4.46 -4.55 -11.85
C ARG A 98 -3.24 -3.65 -11.99
#